data_AF-A0A958KZJ7-F1
#
_entry.id   AF-A0A958KZJ7-F1
#
_cell.length_a   1.000
_cell.length_b   1.000
_cell.length_c   1.000
_cell.angle_alpha   90.00
_cell.angle_beta   90.00
_cell.angle_gamma   90.00
#
_symmetry.space_group_name_H-M   'P 1'
#
loop_
_entity.id
_entity.type
_entity.pdbx_description
1 polymer ?
#
loop_
_entity_poly.entity_id
_entity_poly.type
_entity_poly.pdbx_seq_one_letter_code
_entity_poly.pdbx_strand_id
1 'polypeptide(L)'
;MTTPWRWARALFCELQFFLSTTSTETLSAPVQLERQYVLLKQLLPRVPYWSRGYEHFIEICLELARGREVLLACLALEQLNGTSSRITTWRTQALVQIGSFVEALSVLEGEPSLTFEQHEIAASAEFGLGEFDKALCRLAAIPESSLSGAGKAAKSFLESKSSEGGSF
;
A
#
# COMPACT_ATOMS: atom_id res chain seq x y z
N MET A 1 19.74 -4.99 -24.34
CA MET A 1 19.21 -4.96 -22.96
C MET A 1 17.92 -4.15 -22.96
N THR A 2 16.76 -4.78 -22.78
CA THR A 2 15.49 -4.06 -22.63
C THR A 2 15.43 -3.45 -21.23
N THR A 3 15.23 -2.13 -21.14
CA THR A 3 15.19 -1.39 -19.88
C THR A 3 13.96 -1.78 -19.05
N PRO A 4 14.10 -1.97 -17.71
CA PRO A 4 13.00 -2.30 -16.80
C PRO A 4 11.76 -1.41 -16.95
N TRP A 5 11.95 -0.14 -17.29
CA TRP A 5 10.89 0.83 -17.53
C TRP A 5 9.93 0.41 -18.66
N ARG A 6 10.41 -0.26 -19.73
CA ARG A 6 9.56 -0.71 -20.85
C ARG A 6 8.57 -1.78 -20.38
N TRP A 7 9.03 -2.66 -19.49
CA TRP A 7 8.19 -3.69 -18.88
C TRP A 7 7.18 -3.09 -17.91
N ALA A 8 7.61 -2.15 -17.06
CA ALA A 8 6.71 -1.42 -16.17
C ALA A 8 5.62 -0.65 -16.94
N ARG A 9 5.97 -0.01 -18.07
CA ARG A 9 4.98 0.67 -18.93
C ARG A 9 4.03 -0.29 -19.62
N ALA A 10 4.52 -1.41 -20.15
CA ALA A 10 3.65 -2.44 -20.74
C ALA A 10 2.67 -2.98 -19.68
N LEU A 11 3.17 -3.28 -18.48
CA LEU A 11 2.39 -3.73 -17.34
C LEU A 11 1.33 -2.70 -16.93
N PHE A 12 1.70 -1.42 -16.88
CA PHE A 12 0.78 -0.32 -16.61
C PHE A 12 -0.31 -0.21 -17.66
N CYS A 13 0.03 -0.26 -18.95
CA CYS A 13 -0.95 -0.19 -20.03
C CYS A 13 -1.93 -1.38 -19.99
N GLU A 14 -1.43 -2.59 -19.78
CA GLU A 14 -2.26 -3.80 -19.65
C GLU A 14 -3.18 -3.72 -18.43
N LEU A 15 -2.65 -3.35 -17.26
CA LEU A 15 -3.45 -3.19 -16.04
C LEU A 15 -4.49 -2.07 -16.17
N GLN A 16 -4.16 -0.94 -16.78
CA GLN A 16 -5.11 0.16 -17.00
C GLN A 16 -6.23 -0.23 -17.98
N PHE A 17 -5.88 -0.86 -19.10
CA PHE A 17 -6.86 -1.39 -20.04
C PHE A 17 -7.80 -2.40 -19.36
N PHE A 18 -7.23 -3.21 -18.48
CA PHE A 18 -7.97 -4.24 -17.79
C PHE A 18 -8.87 -3.71 -16.65
N LEU A 19 -8.39 -2.77 -15.85
CA LEU A 19 -9.20 -2.08 -14.83
C LEU A 19 -10.34 -1.27 -15.45
N SER A 20 -10.12 -0.66 -16.63
CA SER A 20 -11.15 0.10 -17.34
C SER A 20 -12.21 -0.80 -18.00
N THR A 21 -11.85 -2.01 -18.43
CA THR A 21 -12.80 -2.96 -19.05
C THR A 21 -13.58 -3.81 -18.06
N THR A 22 -13.09 -3.98 -16.83
CA THR A 22 -13.80 -4.70 -15.75
C THR A 22 -14.67 -3.80 -14.87
N SER A 23 -14.57 -2.47 -15.05
CA SER A 23 -15.37 -1.43 -14.38
C SER A 23 -16.87 -1.45 -14.74
N THR A 24 -17.25 -2.09 -15.86
CA THR A 24 -18.62 -2.06 -16.40
C THR A 24 -19.55 -3.12 -15.81
N GLU A 25 -19.04 -4.12 -15.08
CA GLU A 25 -19.87 -5.13 -14.42
C GLU A 25 -20.15 -4.74 -12.96
N THR A 26 -21.43 -4.78 -12.54
CA THR A 26 -21.94 -4.59 -11.17
C THR A 26 -21.50 -5.71 -10.22
N LEU A 27 -20.20 -5.97 -10.16
CA LEU A 27 -19.57 -6.88 -9.23
C LEU A 27 -19.08 -6.10 -8.01
N SER A 28 -19.11 -6.75 -6.85
CA SER A 28 -18.52 -6.16 -5.65
C SER A 28 -17.01 -5.97 -5.86
N ALA A 29 -16.46 -4.87 -5.34
CA ALA A 29 -15.03 -4.54 -5.41
C ALA A 29 -14.07 -5.72 -5.11
N PRO A 30 -14.31 -6.59 -4.09
CA PRO A 30 -13.45 -7.74 -3.83
C PRO A 30 -13.48 -8.80 -4.95
N VAL A 31 -14.65 -9.08 -5.54
CA VAL A 31 -14.79 -10.07 -6.63
C VAL A 31 -14.15 -9.57 -7.92
N GLN A 32 -14.21 -8.25 -8.17
CA GLN A 32 -13.49 -7.62 -9.27
C GLN A 32 -11.98 -7.80 -9.10
N LEU A 33 -11.45 -7.53 -7.89
CA LEU A 33 -10.02 -7.66 -7.59
C LEU A 33 -9.53 -9.12 -7.73
N GLU A 34 -10.32 -10.09 -7.28
CA GLU A 34 -9.99 -11.52 -7.36
C GLU A 34 -9.95 -12.03 -8.81
N ARG A 35 -10.95 -11.67 -9.63
CA ARG A 35 -10.92 -11.95 -11.07
C ARG A 35 -9.72 -11.28 -11.74
N GLN A 36 -9.42 -10.05 -11.33
CA GLN A 36 -8.30 -9.30 -11.89
C GLN A 36 -6.96 -10.00 -11.61
N TYR A 37 -6.82 -10.53 -10.40
CA TYR A 37 -5.67 -11.29 -9.97
C TYR A 37 -5.52 -12.66 -10.67
N VAL A 38 -6.61 -13.40 -10.88
CA VAL A 38 -6.59 -14.70 -11.60
C VAL A 38 -6.08 -14.54 -13.04
N LEU A 39 -6.42 -13.44 -13.71
CA LEU A 39 -5.96 -13.17 -15.07
C LEU A 39 -4.51 -12.69 -15.09
N LEU A 40 -4.09 -11.90 -14.10
CA LEU A 40 -2.69 -11.53 -13.90
C LEU A 40 -1.79 -12.78 -13.75
N LYS A 41 -2.26 -13.78 -12.98
CA LYS A 41 -1.60 -15.09 -12.81
C LYS A 41 -1.34 -15.83 -14.12
N GLN A 42 -2.20 -15.66 -15.13
CA GLN A 42 -2.04 -16.33 -16.41
C GLN A 42 -0.98 -15.65 -17.29
N LEU A 43 -0.72 -14.36 -17.07
CA LEU A 43 0.28 -13.57 -17.80
C LEU A 43 1.68 -13.66 -17.18
N LEU A 44 1.75 -13.84 -15.85
CA LEU A 44 2.95 -13.93 -15.03
C LEU A 44 4.03 -14.97 -15.49
N PRO A 45 3.69 -16.19 -15.95
CA PRO A 45 4.70 -17.22 -16.26
C PRO A 45 5.53 -16.95 -17.51
N ARG A 46 5.22 -15.91 -18.30
CA ARG A 46 5.75 -15.77 -19.66
C ARG A 46 7.01 -14.91 -19.79
N VAL A 47 7.55 -14.31 -18.71
CA VAL A 47 8.66 -13.37 -18.85
C VAL A 47 9.61 -13.36 -17.62
N PRO A 48 10.90 -13.68 -17.79
CA PRO A 48 11.85 -13.91 -16.68
C PRO A 48 12.38 -12.64 -15.97
N TYR A 49 11.73 -11.48 -16.07
CA TYR A 49 12.23 -10.20 -15.50
C TYR A 49 11.18 -9.36 -14.78
N TRP A 50 10.07 -9.96 -14.38
CA TRP A 50 8.91 -9.21 -13.87
C TRP A 50 9.11 -8.64 -12.47
N SER A 51 9.91 -9.27 -11.59
CA SER A 51 10.10 -8.77 -10.22
C SER A 51 10.56 -7.30 -10.19
N ARG A 52 11.65 -6.94 -10.88
CA ARG A 52 12.10 -5.54 -10.97
C ARG A 52 11.11 -4.63 -11.70
N GLY A 53 10.38 -5.16 -12.69
CA GLY A 53 9.36 -4.39 -13.41
C GLY A 53 8.18 -4.01 -12.53
N TYR A 54 7.74 -4.95 -11.67
CA TYR A 54 6.68 -4.71 -10.69
C TYR A 54 7.12 -3.78 -9.56
N GLU A 55 8.34 -3.91 -9.04
CA GLU A 55 8.84 -2.99 -8.01
C GLU A 55 8.78 -1.54 -8.51
N HIS A 56 9.30 -1.27 -9.71
CA HIS A 56 9.23 0.07 -10.31
C HIS A 56 7.80 0.52 -10.62
N PHE A 57 6.94 -0.41 -11.06
CA PHE A 57 5.54 -0.10 -11.28
C PHE A 57 4.82 0.29 -9.98
N ILE A 58 5.11 -0.40 -8.88
CA ILE A 58 4.57 -0.09 -7.55
C ILE A 58 5.04 1.28 -7.09
N GLU A 59 6.33 1.59 -7.22
CA GLU A 59 6.90 2.90 -6.89
C GLU A 59 6.14 4.03 -7.63
N ILE A 60 5.97 3.89 -8.95
CA ILE A 60 5.22 4.85 -9.77
C ILE A 60 3.75 4.93 -9.31
N CYS A 61 3.10 3.80 -9.06
CA CYS A 61 1.68 3.80 -8.68
C CYS A 61 1.46 4.40 -7.29
N LEU A 62 2.38 4.20 -6.34
CA LEU A 62 2.33 4.83 -5.03
C LEU A 62 2.46 6.35 -5.12
N GLU A 63 3.39 6.86 -5.95
CA GLU A 63 3.53 8.30 -6.23
C GLU A 63 2.25 8.89 -6.85
N LEU A 64 1.57 8.12 -7.69
CA LEU A 64 0.33 8.52 -8.34
C LEU A 64 -0.93 8.23 -7.50
N ALA A 65 -0.79 7.79 -6.24
CA ALA A 65 -1.88 7.39 -5.35
C ALA A 65 -2.85 6.35 -5.94
N ARG A 66 -2.31 5.39 -6.70
CA ARG A 66 -3.03 4.30 -7.38
C ARG A 66 -2.97 3.01 -6.57
N GLY A 67 -3.62 3.03 -5.41
CA GLY A 67 -3.53 1.93 -4.45
C GLY A 67 -4.03 0.58 -5.00
N ARG A 68 -5.09 0.55 -5.83
CA ARG A 68 -5.61 -0.71 -6.39
C ARG A 68 -4.59 -1.41 -7.29
N GLU A 69 -3.92 -0.65 -8.12
CA GLU A 69 -2.84 -1.11 -8.99
C GLU A 69 -1.66 -1.65 -8.18
N VAL A 70 -1.29 -0.96 -7.09
CA VAL A 70 -0.25 -1.41 -6.17
C VAL A 70 -0.62 -2.75 -5.54
N LEU A 71 -1.87 -2.94 -5.09
CA LEU A 71 -2.31 -4.20 -4.49
C LEU A 71 -2.20 -5.37 -5.47
N LEU A 72 -2.65 -5.17 -6.72
CA LEU A 72 -2.53 -6.19 -7.76
C LEU A 72 -1.06 -6.54 -8.04
N ALA A 73 -0.18 -5.54 -8.10
CA ALA A 73 1.25 -5.75 -8.30
C ALA A 73 1.95 -6.42 -7.10
N CYS A 74 1.55 -6.10 -5.87
CA CYS A 74 2.04 -6.76 -4.66
C CYS A 74 1.69 -8.24 -4.66
N LEU A 75 0.42 -8.58 -4.93
CA LEU A 75 -0.01 -9.97 -5.04
C LEU A 75 0.79 -10.74 -6.10
N ALA A 76 1.06 -10.11 -7.24
CA ALA A 76 1.89 -10.68 -8.30
C ALA A 76 3.33 -10.96 -7.83
N LEU A 77 3.93 -10.00 -7.12
CA LEU A 77 5.27 -10.12 -6.56
C LEU A 77 5.36 -11.20 -5.47
N GLU A 78 4.36 -11.28 -4.59
CA GLU A 78 4.29 -12.31 -3.54
C GLU A 78 4.28 -13.71 -4.15
N GLN A 79 3.58 -13.90 -5.27
CA GLN A 79 3.58 -15.19 -5.96
C GLN A 79 4.91 -15.53 -6.63
N LEU A 80 5.61 -14.53 -7.14
CA LEU A 80 6.89 -14.74 -7.82
C LEU A 80 8.03 -14.97 -6.83
N ASN A 81 8.06 -14.23 -5.72
CA ASN A 81 9.23 -14.14 -4.85
C ASN A 81 8.94 -14.48 -3.38
N GLY A 82 7.68 -14.80 -3.03
CA GLY A 82 7.23 -14.86 -1.65
C GLY A 82 6.94 -13.49 -1.05
N THR A 83 6.31 -13.48 0.12
CA THR A 83 6.08 -12.25 0.89
C THR A 83 7.39 -11.76 1.50
N SER A 84 7.59 -10.44 1.46
CA SER A 84 8.74 -9.77 2.09
C SER A 84 8.27 -8.51 2.80
N SER A 85 9.03 -8.04 3.78
CA SER A 85 8.72 -6.80 4.51
C SER A 85 8.44 -5.61 3.58
N ARG A 86 9.17 -5.49 2.45
CA ARG A 86 8.95 -4.43 1.46
C ARG A 86 7.60 -4.56 0.76
N ILE A 87 7.20 -5.78 0.41
CA ILE A 87 5.88 -6.02 -0.18
C ILE A 87 4.77 -5.75 0.84
N THR A 88 4.97 -6.17 2.10
CA THR A 88 4.05 -5.84 3.21
C THR A 88 3.89 -4.32 3.34
N THR A 89 4.98 -3.55 3.32
CA THR A 89 4.95 -2.09 3.38
C THR A 89 4.13 -1.49 2.22
N TRP A 90 4.43 -1.87 0.97
CA TRP A 90 3.71 -1.35 -0.20
C TRP A 90 2.23 -1.71 -0.19
N ARG A 91 1.90 -2.96 0.15
CA ARG A 91 0.53 -3.43 0.27
C ARG A 91 -0.24 -2.63 1.31
N THR A 92 0.36 -2.43 2.49
CA THR A 92 -0.26 -1.68 3.58
C THR A 92 -0.48 -0.22 3.19
N GLN A 93 0.54 0.42 2.59
CA GLN A 93 0.43 1.80 2.12
C GLN A 93 -0.70 1.95 1.08
N ALA A 94 -0.83 0.99 0.16
CA ALA A 94 -1.89 0.96 -0.83
C ALA A 94 -3.29 0.76 -0.21
N LEU A 95 -3.43 -0.08 0.82
CA LEU A 95 -4.66 -0.25 1.58
C LEU A 95 -5.09 1.06 2.25
N VAL A 96 -4.15 1.81 2.84
CA VAL A 96 -4.41 3.14 3.39
C VAL A 96 -4.86 4.12 2.31
N GLN A 97 -4.21 4.14 1.13
CA GLN A 97 -4.59 5.03 0.02
C GLN A 97 -6.03 4.80 -0.48
N ILE A 98 -6.53 3.56 -0.44
CA ILE A 98 -7.90 3.24 -0.84
C ILE A 98 -8.92 3.30 0.32
N GLY A 99 -8.48 3.68 1.52
CA GLY A 99 -9.34 3.78 2.71
C GLY A 99 -9.65 2.45 3.41
N SER A 100 -8.97 1.36 3.06
CA SER A 100 -9.14 0.05 3.71
C SER A 100 -8.27 -0.03 4.98
N PHE A 101 -8.55 0.83 5.97
CA PHE A 101 -7.68 1.01 7.14
C PHE A 101 -7.63 -0.21 8.07
N VAL A 102 -8.76 -0.90 8.28
CA VAL A 102 -8.81 -2.11 9.13
C VAL A 102 -7.97 -3.23 8.51
N GLU A 103 -8.06 -3.40 7.20
CA GLU A 103 -7.27 -4.39 6.48
C GLU A 103 -5.78 -4.03 6.49
N ALA A 104 -5.45 -2.73 6.36
CA ALA A 104 -4.08 -2.26 6.48
C ALA A 104 -3.46 -2.64 7.84
N LEU A 105 -4.19 -2.42 8.93
CA LEU A 105 -3.74 -2.78 10.27
C LEU A 105 -3.62 -4.30 10.43
N SER A 106 -4.58 -5.07 9.93
CA SER A 106 -4.55 -6.53 10.01
C SER A 106 -3.34 -7.14 9.28
N VAL A 107 -2.93 -6.56 8.14
CA VAL A 107 -1.71 -6.97 7.43
C VAL A 107 -0.47 -6.77 8.31
N LEU A 108 -0.40 -5.66 9.04
CA LEU A 108 0.73 -5.36 9.93
C LEU A 108 0.73 -6.17 11.23
N GLU A 109 -0.44 -6.56 11.75
CA GLU A 109 -0.55 -7.44 12.92
C GLU A 109 0.05 -8.83 12.68
N GLY A 110 0.11 -9.28 11.42
CA GLY A 110 0.75 -10.52 11.02
C GLY A 110 2.28 -10.47 11.01
N GLU A 111 2.90 -9.30 11.12
CA GLU A 111 4.35 -9.14 11.10
C GLU A 111 4.95 -9.28 12.52
N PRO A 112 6.04 -10.06 12.69
CA PRO A 112 6.65 -10.27 14.00
C PRO A 112 7.31 -9.01 14.57
N SER A 113 7.69 -8.07 13.70
CA SER A 113 8.28 -6.79 14.07
C SER A 113 8.03 -5.78 12.96
N LEU A 114 7.54 -4.60 13.32
CA LEU A 114 7.28 -3.52 12.38
C LEU A 114 8.53 -2.64 12.21
N THR A 115 8.78 -2.22 10.98
CA THR A 115 9.74 -1.16 10.70
C THR A 115 9.17 0.20 11.11
N PHE A 116 10.01 1.23 11.26
CA PHE A 116 9.52 2.58 11.55
C PHE A 116 8.57 3.11 10.47
N GLU A 117 8.85 2.82 9.19
CA GLU A 117 7.94 3.14 8.08
C GLU A 117 6.58 2.46 8.23
N GLN A 118 6.55 1.18 8.60
CA GLN A 118 5.31 0.46 8.84
C GLN A 118 4.55 0.99 10.06
N HIS A 119 5.26 1.47 11.10
CA HIS A 119 4.63 2.17 12.21
C HIS A 119 3.97 3.50 11.78
N GLU A 120 4.59 4.27 10.87
CA GLU A 120 3.95 5.47 10.32
C GLU A 120 2.72 5.16 9.46
N ILE A 121 2.78 4.10 8.66
CA ILE A 121 1.63 3.65 7.86
C ILE A 121 0.49 3.19 8.78
N ALA A 122 0.80 2.43 9.83
CA ALA A 122 -0.19 2.04 10.85
C ALA A 122 -0.81 3.26 11.55
N ALA A 123 0.00 4.27 11.91
CA ALA A 123 -0.52 5.49 12.51
C ALA A 123 -1.45 6.24 11.55
N SER A 124 -1.15 6.23 10.25
CA SER A 124 -2.02 6.79 9.20
C SER A 124 -3.34 6.03 9.09
N ALA A 125 -3.32 4.70 9.23
CA ALA A 125 -4.52 3.87 9.25
C ALA A 125 -5.37 4.12 10.51
N GLU A 126 -4.75 4.19 11.69
CA GLU A 126 -5.41 4.55 12.97
C GLU A 126 -6.04 5.95 12.89
N PHE A 127 -5.32 6.92 12.32
CA PHE A 127 -5.84 8.26 12.06
C PHE A 127 -7.07 8.22 11.14
N GLY A 128 -7.02 7.43 10.05
CA GLY A 128 -8.14 7.25 9.12
C GLY A 128 -9.38 6.62 9.77
N LEU A 129 -9.20 5.85 10.84
CA LEU A 129 -10.29 5.29 11.66
C LEU A 129 -10.81 6.26 12.74
N GLY A 130 -10.19 7.43 12.90
CA GLY A 130 -10.51 8.39 13.97
C GLY A 130 -9.88 8.04 15.32
N GLU A 131 -8.98 7.06 15.37
CA GLU A 131 -8.30 6.61 16.59
C GLU A 131 -7.06 7.49 16.87
N PHE A 132 -7.27 8.78 17.07
CA PHE A 132 -6.22 9.80 17.14
C PHE A 132 -5.20 9.56 18.26
N ASP A 133 -5.65 9.09 19.42
CA ASP A 133 -4.77 8.78 20.55
C ASP A 133 -3.84 7.59 20.26
N LYS A 134 -4.33 6.58 19.54
CA LYS A 134 -3.51 5.43 19.11
C LYS A 134 -2.49 5.86 18.08
N ALA A 135 -2.92 6.64 17.08
CA ALA A 135 -2.04 7.19 16.05
C ALA A 135 -0.92 8.04 16.68
N LEU A 136 -1.24 8.89 17.66
CA LEU A 136 -0.25 9.71 18.37
C LEU A 136 0.71 8.84 19.18
N CYS A 137 0.19 7.90 19.98
CA CYS A 137 1.02 6.97 20.75
C CYS A 137 2.01 6.22 19.85
N ARG A 138 1.55 5.79 18.67
CA ARG A 138 2.37 5.06 17.70
C ARG A 138 3.47 5.94 17.10
N LEU A 139 3.16 7.17 16.71
CA LEU A 139 4.17 8.11 16.20
C LEU A 139 5.16 8.56 17.29
N ALA A 140 4.70 8.70 18.53
CA ALA A 140 5.55 9.06 19.67
C ALA A 140 6.58 7.98 20.01
N ALA A 141 6.30 6.72 19.71
CA ALA A 141 7.21 5.60 19.91
C ALA A 141 8.36 5.55 18.87
N ILE A 142 8.26 6.30 17.76
CA ILE A 142 9.28 6.36 16.71
C ILE A 142 10.31 7.44 17.07
N PRO A 143 11.62 7.16 16.98
CA PRO A 143 12.64 8.17 17.15
C PRO A 143 12.47 9.34 16.17
N GLU A 144 12.63 10.57 16.64
CA GLU A 144 12.41 11.79 15.83
C GLU A 144 13.31 11.87 14.59
N SER A 145 14.49 11.25 14.63
CA SER A 145 15.40 11.12 13.49
C SER A 145 14.92 10.13 12.43
N SER A 146 14.05 9.19 12.80
CA SER A 146 13.50 8.16 11.94
C SER A 146 12.12 8.50 11.37
N LEU A 147 11.48 9.55 11.89
CA LEU A 147 10.21 10.04 11.35
C LEU A 147 10.40 10.71 9.99
N SER A 148 9.55 10.35 9.02
CA SER A 148 9.43 11.02 7.75
C SER A 148 8.90 12.45 7.92
N GLY A 149 9.05 13.30 6.89
CA GLY A 149 8.48 14.66 6.93
C GLY A 149 6.96 14.66 7.15
N ALA A 150 6.26 13.67 6.59
CA ALA A 150 4.83 13.49 6.80
C ALA A 150 4.53 13.00 8.23
N GLY A 151 5.32 12.05 8.74
CA GLY A 151 5.19 11.54 10.12
C GLY A 151 5.38 12.64 11.17
N LYS A 152 6.36 13.53 10.97
CA LYS A 152 6.57 14.71 11.84
C LYS A 152 5.39 15.67 11.81
N ALA A 153 4.90 15.99 10.62
CA ALA A 153 3.75 16.88 10.47
C ALA A 153 2.49 16.29 11.12
N ALA A 154 2.26 14.99 10.95
CA ALA A 154 1.13 14.28 11.57
C ALA A 154 1.24 14.26 13.10
N LYS A 155 2.42 13.98 13.65
CA LYS A 155 2.68 14.00 15.09
C LYS A 155 2.40 15.38 15.69
N SER A 156 2.97 16.44 15.12
CA SER A 156 2.74 17.81 15.59
C SER A 156 1.27 18.22 15.51
N PHE A 157 0.54 17.80 14.47
CA PHE A 157 -0.89 18.04 14.33
C PHE A 157 -1.71 17.32 15.41
N LEU A 158 -1.36 16.07 15.72
CA LEU A 158 -2.04 15.30 16.76
C LEU A 158 -1.76 15.84 18.16
N GLU A 159 -0.53 16.30 18.42
CA GLU A 159 -0.17 16.95 19.69
C GLU A 159 -0.90 18.28 19.90
N SER A 160 -1.10 19.07 18.84
CA SER A 160 -1.89 20.31 18.92
C SER A 160 -3.37 20.02 19.17
N LYS A 161 -3.92 18.94 18.60
CA LYS A 161 -5.31 18.52 18.86
C LYS A 161 -5.52 17.96 20.26
N SER A 162 -4.53 17.25 20.81
CA SER A 162 -4.55 16.76 22.19
C SER A 162 -4.49 17.92 23.20
N SER A 163 -3.70 18.96 22.93
CA SER A 163 -3.59 20.13 23.81
C SER A 163 -4.80 21.08 23.75
N GLU A 164 -5.55 21.08 22.64
CA GLU A 164 -6.82 21.81 22.52
C GLU A 164 -8.01 21.09 23.19
N GLY A 165 -7.87 19.79 23.49
CA GLY A 165 -8.94 18.90 23.95
C GLY A 165 -8.91 18.54 25.44
N GLY A 166 -9.17 19.52 26.31
CA GLY A 166 -9.84 19.22 27.57
C GLY A 166 -11.28 18.78 27.26
N SER A 167 -11.59 17.51 27.52
CA SER A 167 -12.91 16.84 27.42
C SER A 167 -13.59 16.81 26.03
N PHE A 168 -13.71 15.61 25.46
CA PHE A 168 -14.79 15.23 24.53
C PHE A 168 -16.14 15.18 25.26
#